data_AF-A0A8T4WZ27-F1
#
_entry.id   AF-A0A8T4WZ27-F1
#
_cell.length_a   1.000
_cell.length_b   1.000
_cell.length_c   1.000
_cell.angle_alpha   90.00
_cell.angle_beta   90.00
_cell.angle_gamma   90.00
#
_symmetry.space_group_name_H-M   'P 1'
#
loop_
_entity.id
_entity.type
_entity.pdbx_description
1 polymer ?
#
loop_
_entity_poly.entity_id
_entity_poly.type
_entity_poly.pdbx_seq_one_letter_code
_entity_poly.pdbx_strand_id
1 'polypeptide(L)'
;MEGWSMMGGWWWLWPIIWIAVALVIGILVYRDAEKRGMNGLLWLILVLLPMIGLLFLVIYLVIREERGQEMKSKSEKSAKKLLDERYARGEITTEEYREMKEEIKK
;
A
#
# COMPACT_ATOMS: atom_id res chain seq x y z
N MET A 1 -45.87 -17.47 -20.14
CA MET A 1 -44.69 -17.26 -19.27
C MET A 1 -43.46 -17.24 -20.16
N GLU A 2 -43.20 -16.15 -20.89
CA GLU A 2 -42.13 -16.12 -21.92
C GLU A 2 -41.35 -14.80 -21.92
N GLY A 3 -41.12 -14.21 -20.74
CA GLY A 3 -40.30 -13.00 -20.60
C GLY A 3 -38.79 -13.25 -20.50
N TRP A 4 -38.36 -14.53 -20.48
CA TRP A 4 -36.97 -14.90 -20.15
C TRP A 4 -36.08 -15.17 -21.37
N SER A 5 -36.66 -15.29 -22.58
CA SER A 5 -35.93 -15.64 -23.80
C SER A 5 -35.24 -14.44 -24.48
N MET A 6 -35.53 -13.20 -24.06
CA MET A 6 -34.88 -11.99 -24.60
C MET A 6 -33.61 -11.56 -23.85
N MET A 7 -33.21 -12.25 -22.77
CA MET A 7 -31.89 -12.06 -22.14
C MET A 7 -30.78 -12.87 -22.85
N GLY A 8 -30.88 -13.02 -24.18
CA GLY A 8 -29.96 -13.80 -24.99
C GLY A 8 -28.58 -13.16 -25.10
N GLY A 9 -27.53 -13.96 -24.83
CA GLY A 9 -26.14 -13.74 -25.24
C GLY A 9 -25.34 -12.64 -24.54
N TRP A 10 -25.94 -11.49 -24.21
CA TRP A 10 -25.20 -10.32 -23.71
C TRP A 10 -24.72 -10.46 -22.26
N TRP A 11 -25.42 -11.25 -21.45
CA TRP A 11 -25.08 -11.51 -20.04
C TRP A 11 -23.70 -12.16 -19.85
N TRP A 12 -23.15 -12.77 -20.90
CA TRP A 12 -21.86 -13.49 -20.84
C TRP A 12 -20.69 -12.55 -21.16
N LEU A 13 -20.94 -11.39 -21.78
CA LEU A 13 -19.93 -10.37 -22.02
C LEU A 13 -19.59 -9.60 -20.75
N TRP A 14 -20.56 -9.42 -19.85
CA TRP A 14 -20.39 -8.74 -18.57
C TRP A 14 -19.28 -9.37 -17.68
N PRO A 15 -19.24 -10.70 -17.44
CA PRO A 15 -18.16 -11.31 -16.67
C PRO A 15 -16.80 -11.24 -17.39
N ILE A 16 -16.77 -11.22 -18.73
CA ILE A 16 -15.50 -11.06 -19.48
C ILE A 16 -14.92 -9.66 -19.25
N ILE A 17 -15.76 -8.62 -19.33
CA ILE A 17 -15.36 -7.24 -19.01
C ILE A 17 -14.89 -7.16 -17.56
N TRP A 18 -15.62 -7.78 -16.64
CA TRP A 18 -15.27 -7.80 -15.22
C TRP A 18 -13.91 -8.49 -14.97
N ILE A 19 -13.65 -9.64 -15.60
CA ILE A 19 -12.36 -10.34 -15.51
C ILE A 19 -11.24 -9.49 -16.11
N ALA A 20 -11.46 -8.82 -17.25
CA ALA A 20 -10.46 -7.93 -17.84
C ALA A 20 -10.09 -6.78 -16.90
N VAL A 21 -11.08 -6.16 -16.25
CA VAL A 21 -10.86 -5.12 -15.23
C VAL A 21 -10.11 -5.68 -14.01
N ALA A 22 -10.54 -6.85 -13.49
CA ALA A 22 -9.88 -7.49 -12.36
C ALA A 22 -8.43 -7.85 -12.65
N LEU A 23 -8.12 -8.28 -13.88
CA LEU A 23 -6.75 -8.55 -14.33
C LEU A 23 -5.91 -7.27 -14.37
N VAL A 24 -6.43 -6.17 -14.93
CA VAL A 24 -5.72 -4.89 -14.95
C VAL A 24 -5.42 -4.41 -13.53
N ILE A 25 -6.42 -4.43 -12.65
CA ILE A 25 -6.25 -4.04 -11.23
C ILE A 25 -5.27 -4.98 -10.53
N GLY A 26 -5.40 -6.29 -10.72
CA GLY A 26 -4.50 -7.29 -10.15
C GLY A 26 -3.04 -7.07 -10.55
N ILE A 27 -2.78 -6.73 -11.82
CA ILE A 27 -1.43 -6.40 -12.31
C ILE A 27 -0.90 -5.11 -11.65
N LEU A 28 -1.74 -4.09 -11.47
CA LEU A 28 -1.34 -2.86 -10.78
C LEU A 28 -0.99 -3.12 -9.31
N VAL A 29 -1.84 -3.88 -8.62
CA VAL A 29 -1.64 -4.31 -7.23
C VAL A 29 -0.37 -5.16 -7.10
N TYR A 30 -0.14 -6.10 -8.02
CA TYR A 30 1.08 -6.91 -8.06
C TYR A 30 2.33 -6.04 -8.14
N ARG A 31 2.37 -5.11 -9.10
CA ARG A 31 3.52 -4.22 -9.29
C ARG A 31 3.75 -3.30 -8.10
N ASP A 32 2.68 -2.79 -7.49
CA ASP A 32 2.78 -1.92 -6.30
C ASP A 32 3.19 -2.72 -5.05
N ALA A 33 2.72 -3.96 -4.90
CA ALA A 33 3.13 -4.87 -3.81
C ALA A 33 4.60 -5.29 -3.92
N GLU A 34 5.08 -5.69 -5.11
CA GLU A 34 6.49 -6.04 -5.34
C GLU A 34 7.42 -4.86 -5.04
N LYS A 35 7.07 -3.65 -5.50
CA LYS A 35 7.83 -2.42 -5.20
C LYS A 35 7.93 -2.13 -3.70
N ARG A 36 6.97 -2.61 -2.90
CA ARG A 36 6.92 -2.45 -1.44
C ARG A 36 7.56 -3.61 -0.69
N GLY A 37 8.17 -4.57 -1.38
CA GLY A 37 8.74 -5.78 -0.78
C GLY A 37 7.69 -6.71 -0.17
N MET A 38 6.44 -6.61 -0.61
CA MET A 38 5.37 -7.54 -0.26
C MET A 38 5.32 -8.66 -1.30
N ASN A 39 4.83 -9.84 -0.92
CA ASN A 39 4.63 -10.93 -1.87
C ASN A 39 3.51 -10.54 -2.86
N GLY A 40 3.88 -10.01 -4.03
CA GLY A 40 2.93 -9.50 -5.00
C GLY A 40 2.00 -10.58 -5.55
N LEU A 41 2.49 -11.81 -5.64
CA LEU A 41 1.70 -12.95 -6.11
C LEU A 41 0.52 -13.25 -5.18
N LEU A 42 0.72 -13.17 -3.85
CA LEU A 42 -0.37 -13.34 -2.88
C LEU A 42 -1.45 -12.28 -3.04
N TRP A 43 -1.05 -11.01 -3.21
CA TRP A 43 -2.00 -9.90 -3.39
C TRP A 43 -2.75 -9.98 -4.71
N LEU A 44 -2.06 -10.41 -5.78
CA LEU A 44 -2.68 -10.63 -7.09
C LEU A 44 -3.76 -11.71 -7.02
N ILE A 45 -3.46 -12.86 -6.39
CA ILE A 45 -4.43 -13.96 -6.25
C ILE A 45 -5.65 -13.53 -5.43
N LEU A 46 -5.44 -12.78 -4.34
CA LEU A 46 -6.52 -12.25 -3.51
C LEU A 46 -7.48 -11.33 -4.27
N VAL A 47 -6.94 -10.41 -5.08
CA VAL A 47 -7.72 -9.41 -5.83
C VAL A 47 -8.43 -10.04 -7.04
N LEU A 48 -7.89 -11.12 -7.60
CA LEU A 48 -8.49 -11.86 -8.71
C LEU A 48 -9.74 -12.66 -8.33
N LEU A 49 -9.97 -12.93 -7.03
CA LEU A 49 -11.13 -13.68 -6.58
C LEU A 49 -12.43 -12.86 -6.76
N PRO A 50 -13.41 -13.29 -7.56
CA PRO A 50 -14.58 -12.48 -7.86
C PRO A 50 -15.46 -12.13 -6.66
N MET A 51 -15.50 -13.02 -5.67
CA MET A 51 -16.34 -12.84 -4.48
C MET A 51 -15.68 -11.95 -3.40
N ILE A 52 -14.35 -11.90 -3.34
CA ILE A 52 -13.61 -11.32 -2.21
C ILE A 52 -12.58 -10.27 -2.68
N GLY A 53 -12.32 -10.19 -3.98
CA GLY A 53 -11.30 -9.33 -4.57
C GLY A 53 -11.59 -7.86 -4.34
N LEU A 54 -12.86 -7.44 -4.36
CA LEU A 54 -13.23 -6.06 -4.01
C LEU A 54 -12.94 -5.75 -2.54
N LEU A 55 -13.24 -6.68 -1.62
CA LEU A 55 -12.96 -6.53 -0.20
C LEU A 55 -11.45 -6.43 0.05
N PHE A 56 -10.67 -7.33 -0.56
CA PHE A 56 -9.22 -7.32 -0.44
C PHE A 56 -8.57 -6.12 -1.13
N LEU A 57 -9.16 -5.58 -2.19
CA LEU A 57 -8.71 -4.35 -2.81
C LEU A 57 -8.86 -3.16 -1.85
N VAL A 58 -9.99 -3.06 -1.14
CA VAL A 58 -10.21 -2.03 -0.12
C VAL A 58 -9.20 -2.19 1.02
N ILE A 59 -9.03 -3.41 1.55
CA ILE A 59 -8.03 -3.69 2.60
C ILE A 59 -6.62 -3.33 2.13
N TYR A 60 -6.27 -3.68 0.90
CA TYR A 60 -4.97 -3.36 0.29
C TYR A 60 -4.73 -1.85 0.24
N LEU A 61 -5.74 -1.06 -0.15
CA LEU A 61 -5.64 0.39 -0.20
C LEU A 61 -5.43 1.02 1.18
N VAL A 62 -6.02 0.45 2.24
CA VAL A 62 -5.81 0.92 3.62
C VAL A 62 -4.38 0.59 4.09
N ILE A 63 -3.94 -0.66 3.91
CA ILE A 63 -2.59 -1.12 4.31
C ILE A 63 -1.48 -0.41 3.52
N ARG A 64 -1.78 0.07 2.31
CA ARG A 64 -0.86 0.82 1.46
C ARG A 64 -0.30 2.06 2.16
N GLU A 65 -1.07 2.72 3.02
CA GLU A 65 -0.64 3.94 3.73
C GLU A 65 0.22 3.64 4.96
N GLU A 66 -0.09 2.59 5.71
CA GLU A 66 0.52 2.31 7.01
C GLU A 66 2.03 2.03 6.93
N ARG A 67 2.50 1.29 5.92
CA ARG A 67 3.94 0.99 5.78
C ARG A 67 4.79 2.18 5.33
N GLY A 68 4.19 3.14 4.61
CA GLY A 68 4.87 4.40 4.29
C GLY A 68 5.16 5.21 5.56
N GLN A 69 4.25 5.15 6.53
CA GLN A 69 4.45 5.74 7.85
C GLN A 69 5.46 4.96 8.70
N GLU A 70 5.46 3.63 8.63
CA GLU A 70 6.41 2.80 9.38
C GLU A 70 7.88 3.08 8.99
N MET A 71 8.18 3.15 7.68
CA MET A 71 9.52 3.50 7.21
C MET A 71 9.93 4.92 7.59
N LYS A 72 9.02 5.91 7.48
CA LYS A 72 9.27 7.27 7.98
C LYS A 72 9.59 7.26 9.47
N SER A 73 8.79 6.58 10.29
CA SER A 73 9.02 6.53 11.74
C SER A 73 10.35 5.84 12.10
N LYS A 74 10.73 4.80 11.35
CA LYS A 74 11.98 4.07 11.58
C LYS A 74 13.20 4.92 11.21
N SER A 75 13.10 5.67 10.11
CA SER A 75 14.11 6.65 9.70
C SER A 75 14.22 7.79 10.70
N GLU A 76 13.10 8.35 11.17
CA GLU A 76 13.05 9.41 12.17
C GLU A 76 13.66 8.97 13.51
N LYS A 77 13.32 7.76 13.99
CA LYS A 77 13.95 7.16 15.19
C LYS A 77 15.45 6.99 15.02
N SER A 78 15.91 6.57 13.84
CA SER A 78 17.34 6.44 13.54
C SER A 78 18.06 7.79 13.52
N ALA A 79 17.43 8.83 12.96
CA ALA A 79 17.97 10.18 12.94
C ALA A 79 18.09 10.77 14.36
N LYS A 80 17.05 10.61 15.19
CA LYS A 80 17.09 11.02 16.61
C LYS A 80 18.20 10.30 17.37
N LYS A 81 18.34 8.99 17.18
CA LYS A 81 19.39 8.21 17.83
C LYS A 81 20.80 8.71 17.46
N LEU A 82 21.02 9.02 16.19
CA LEU A 82 22.30 9.55 15.74
C LEU A 82 22.58 10.94 16.35
N LEU A 83 21.56 11.79 16.43
CA LEU A 83 21.64 13.12 17.01
C LEU A 83 21.98 13.05 18.52
N ASP A 84 21.29 12.19 19.27
CA ASP A 84 21.55 11.96 20.69
C ASP A 84 22.99 11.47 20.94
N GLU A 85 23.49 10.60 20.06
CA GLU A 85 24.85 10.06 20.15
C GLU A 85 25.93 11.14 19.88
N ARG A 86 25.70 12.02 18.89
CA ARG A 86 26.62 13.14 18.61
C ARG A 86 26.64 14.16 19.74
N TYR A 87 25.49 14.44 20.34
CA TYR A 87 25.39 15.31 21.51
C TYR A 87 26.12 14.71 22.71
N ALA A 88 25.92 13.41 22.98
CA ALA A 88 26.61 12.71 24.06
C ALA A 88 28.13 12.66 23.86
N ARG A 89 28.60 12.62 22.61
CA ARG A 89 30.03 12.72 22.26
C ARG A 89 30.58 14.15 22.36
N GLY A 90 29.73 15.16 22.52
CA GLY A 90 30.12 16.57 22.49
C GLY A 90 30.50 17.08 21.10
N GLU A 91 30.10 16.38 20.02
CA GLU A 91 30.36 16.79 18.64
C GLU A 91 29.45 17.94 18.18
N ILE A 92 28.34 18.18 18.89
CA ILE A 92 27.37 19.25 18.63
C ILE A 92 26.99 19.95 19.93
N THR A 93 26.69 21.24 19.82
CA THR A 93 26.26 22.08 20.94
C THR A 93 24.80 21.82 21.34
N THR A 94 24.40 22.30 22.52
CA THR A 94 23.02 22.15 23.01
C THR A 94 22.02 22.92 22.15
N GLU A 95 22.43 24.07 21.61
CA GLU A 95 21.67 24.90 20.69
C GLU A 95 21.41 24.16 19.38
N GLU A 96 22.46 23.63 18.74
CA GLU A 96 22.37 22.84 17.51
C GLU A 96 21.51 21.58 17.70
N TYR A 97 21.66 20.89 18.84
CA TYR A 97 20.85 19.72 19.19
C TYR A 97 19.35 20.08 19.26
N ARG A 98 19.00 21.22 19.88
CA ARG A 98 17.59 21.64 20.00
C ARG A 98 16.99 22.00 18.65
N GLU A 99 17.71 22.75 17.81
CA GLU A 99 17.20 23.12 16.48
C GLU A 99 16.92 21.90 15.61
N MET A 100 17.89 20.97 15.50
CA MET A 100 17.71 19.74 14.73
C MET A 100 16.59 18.85 15.28
N LYS A 101 16.39 18.82 16.59
CA LYS A 101 15.31 18.04 17.23
C LYS A 101 13.92 18.59 16.90
N GLU A 102 13.78 19.92 16.77
CA GLU A 102 12.54 20.57 16.35
C GLU A 102 12.28 20.33 14.86
N GLU A 103 13.30 20.33 14.00
CA GLU A 103 13.15 20.02 12.57
C GLU A 103 12.68 18.58 12.33
N ILE A 104 13.23 17.60 13.05
CA ILE A 104 12.84 16.19 12.91
C ILE A 104 11.38 15.94 13.33
N LYS A 105 10.84 16.78 14.22
CA LYS A 105 9.46 16.67 14.72
C LYS A 105 8.43 17.31 13.78
N LYS A 106 8.87 18.12 12.83
CA LYS A 106 8.05 18.90 11.90
C LYS A 106 7.65 18.10 10.66
#